data_AF-A0A812L2F7-F1
#
_entry.id   AF-A0A812L2F7-F1
#
_cell.length_a   1.000
_cell.length_b   1.000
_cell.length_c   1.000
_cell.angle_alpha   90.00
_cell.angle_beta   90.00
_cell.angle_gamma   90.00
#
_symmetry.space_group_name_H-M   'P 1'
#
loop_
_entity.id
_entity.type
_entity.pdbx_description
1 polymer ?
#
loop_
_entity_poly.entity_id
_entity_poly.type
_entity_poly.pdbx_seq_one_letter_code
_entity_poly.pdbx_strand_id
1 'polypeptide(L)'
;MLILAVSAMQKCRGEKVLQSLTRLSINHEDSLNTLQQELSWVMYLTTGELSILPNIYAEKSKDASKLSTPFRTRAMRLVLEQTLERVEQIQTKEDVLADAEKEGWVVRVKDTEAPAFVYQQWSSEQDKTVHDTARRAVPAEDVVQLLKTCLEELAQHPQLISRLMPSRPIVEKMTGGPVRVHIQVQLQHLKGKFHQALSGLTDNAVWAAIEGSLRPGSVQRSPTAKSLAKQASGSS
;
A
#
# COMPACT_ATOMS: atom_id res chain seq x y z
N MET A 1 16.73 -19.31 -56.85
CA MET A 1 16.32 -17.98 -56.32
C MET A 1 14.97 -17.99 -55.60
N LEU A 2 13.90 -18.59 -56.14
CA LEU A 2 12.56 -18.61 -55.52
C LEU A 2 12.48 -19.28 -54.13
N ILE A 3 13.21 -20.38 -53.90
CA ILE A 3 13.18 -21.11 -52.61
C ILE A 3 13.79 -20.28 -51.45
N LEU A 4 14.84 -19.50 -51.73
CA LEU A 4 15.44 -18.58 -50.76
C LEU A 4 14.52 -17.41 -50.43
N ALA A 5 13.77 -16.90 -51.42
CA ALA A 5 12.80 -15.83 -51.22
C ALA A 5 11.59 -16.28 -50.37
N VAL A 6 11.09 -17.49 -50.58
CA VAL A 6 10.00 -18.07 -49.77
C VAL A 6 10.46 -18.32 -48.33
N SER A 7 11.66 -18.87 -48.13
CA SER A 7 12.22 -19.10 -46.79
C SER A 7 12.51 -17.77 -46.04
N ALA A 8 12.96 -16.74 -46.75
CA ALA A 8 13.14 -15.39 -46.20
C ALA A 8 11.80 -14.71 -45.88
N MET A 9 10.78 -14.84 -46.73
CA MET A 9 9.43 -14.34 -46.46
C MET A 9 8.78 -15.05 -45.26
N GLN A 10 9.03 -16.35 -45.09
CA GLN A 10 8.51 -17.14 -43.98
C GLN A 10 9.22 -16.81 -42.66
N LYS A 11 10.54 -16.54 -42.69
CA LYS A 11 11.28 -15.96 -41.55
C LYS A 11 10.78 -14.56 -41.18
N CYS A 12 10.62 -13.68 -42.17
CA CYS A 12 10.13 -12.32 -41.96
C CYS A 12 8.68 -12.29 -41.43
N ARG A 13 7.83 -13.24 -41.85
CA ARG A 13 6.49 -13.44 -41.30
C ARG A 13 6.53 -13.95 -39.85
N GLY A 14 7.44 -14.88 -39.54
CA GLY A 14 7.66 -15.36 -38.17
C GLY A 14 8.14 -14.25 -37.23
N GLU A 15 9.07 -13.42 -37.66
CA GLU A 15 9.56 -12.26 -36.91
C GLU A 15 8.46 -11.25 -36.63
N LYS A 16 7.60 -10.93 -37.62
CA LYS A 16 6.45 -10.03 -37.42
C LYS A 16 5.43 -10.60 -36.42
N VAL A 17 5.17 -11.91 -36.45
CA VAL A 17 4.29 -12.57 -35.48
C VAL A 17 4.89 -12.53 -34.08
N LEU A 18 6.18 -12.82 -33.93
CA LEU A 18 6.88 -12.73 -32.64
C LEU A 18 6.92 -11.31 -32.08
N GLN A 19 7.14 -10.30 -32.92
CA GLN A 19 7.06 -8.88 -32.52
C GLN A 19 5.64 -8.52 -32.06
N SER A 20 4.61 -9.02 -32.76
CA SER A 20 3.21 -8.75 -32.42
C SER A 20 2.81 -9.44 -31.11
N LEU A 21 3.23 -10.70 -30.91
CA LEU A 21 3.06 -11.42 -29.65
C LEU A 21 3.79 -10.72 -28.49
N THR A 22 5.03 -10.27 -28.72
CA THR A 22 5.81 -9.54 -27.69
C THR A 22 5.08 -8.25 -27.28
N ARG A 23 4.58 -7.47 -28.24
CA ARG A 23 3.79 -6.27 -27.97
C ARG A 23 2.49 -6.61 -27.23
N LEU A 24 1.77 -7.64 -27.65
CA LEU A 24 0.56 -8.09 -26.99
C LEU A 24 0.82 -8.52 -25.54
N SER A 25 1.90 -9.27 -25.29
CA SER A 25 2.30 -9.68 -23.94
C SER A 25 2.63 -8.49 -23.04
N ILE A 26 3.37 -7.50 -23.57
CA ILE A 26 3.68 -6.27 -22.81
C ILE A 26 2.38 -5.51 -22.48
N ASN A 27 1.48 -5.37 -23.44
CA ASN A 27 0.20 -4.68 -23.23
C ASN A 27 -0.69 -5.40 -22.20
N HIS A 28 -0.70 -6.75 -22.22
CA HIS A 28 -1.40 -7.54 -21.23
C HIS A 28 -0.79 -7.38 -19.84
N GLU A 29 0.53 -7.36 -19.72
CA GLU A 29 1.19 -7.12 -18.43
C GLU A 29 0.89 -5.72 -17.90
N ASP A 30 0.90 -4.69 -18.76
CA ASP A 30 0.50 -3.34 -18.37
C ASP A 30 -0.95 -3.29 -17.88
N SER A 31 -1.86 -3.98 -18.56
CA SER A 31 -3.28 -4.07 -18.15
C SER A 31 -3.43 -4.76 -16.78
N LEU A 32 -2.69 -5.84 -16.55
CA LEU A 32 -2.67 -6.55 -15.26
C LEU A 32 -2.07 -5.69 -14.15
N ASN A 33 -1.02 -4.92 -14.46
CA ASN A 33 -0.41 -4.01 -13.49
C ASN A 33 -1.37 -2.89 -13.07
N THR A 34 -2.16 -2.35 -14.00
CA THR A 34 -3.21 -1.37 -13.68
C THR A 34 -4.25 -1.96 -12.72
N LEU A 35 -4.72 -3.19 -12.98
CA LEU A 35 -5.64 -3.88 -12.07
C LEU A 35 -5.00 -4.14 -10.70
N GLN A 36 -3.73 -4.54 -10.68
CA GLN A 36 -3.00 -4.75 -9.44
C GLN A 36 -2.82 -3.45 -8.64
N GLN A 37 -2.65 -2.32 -9.32
CA GLN A 37 -2.55 -1.00 -8.69
C GLN A 37 -3.81 -0.68 -7.86
N GLU A 38 -5.01 -0.98 -8.38
CA GLU A 38 -6.26 -0.75 -7.66
C GLU A 38 -6.42 -1.64 -6.43
N LEU A 39 -5.72 -2.77 -6.38
CA LEU A 39 -5.81 -3.77 -5.30
C LEU A 39 -4.65 -3.70 -4.31
N SER A 40 -3.68 -2.82 -4.52
CA SER A 40 -2.44 -2.84 -3.76
C SER A 40 -2.12 -1.52 -3.10
N TRP A 41 -1.50 -1.63 -1.94
CA TRP A 41 -0.95 -0.53 -1.17
C TRP A 41 0.47 -0.85 -0.76
N VAL A 42 1.23 0.20 -0.49
CA VAL A 42 2.54 0.09 0.16
C VAL A 42 2.47 0.87 1.46
N MET A 43 2.66 0.16 2.57
CA MET A 43 2.82 0.77 3.88
C MET A 43 4.32 0.93 4.16
N TYR A 44 4.75 2.13 4.54
CA TYR A 44 6.12 2.42 4.96
C TYR A 44 6.10 2.52 6.48
N LEU A 45 6.84 1.65 7.16
CA LEU A 45 6.97 1.65 8.61
C LEU A 45 8.39 2.05 8.98
N THR A 46 8.57 3.12 9.73
CA THR A 46 9.89 3.51 10.26
C THR A 46 10.36 2.50 11.33
N THR A 47 11.63 2.57 11.69
CA THR A 47 12.22 1.74 12.75
C THR A 47 12.42 2.50 14.06
N GLY A 48 11.60 3.53 14.32
CA GLY A 48 11.68 4.33 15.55
C GLY A 48 11.03 3.62 16.75
N GLU A 49 11.03 4.29 17.90
CA GLU A 49 10.55 3.75 19.17
C GLU A 49 9.04 3.53 19.17
N LEU A 50 8.28 4.37 18.48
CA LEU A 50 6.82 4.23 18.38
C LEU A 50 6.40 3.30 17.23
N SER A 51 7.36 2.73 16.49
CA SER A 51 7.07 1.82 15.38
C SER A 51 6.27 0.60 15.80
N ILE A 52 5.36 0.16 14.93
CA ILE A 52 4.56 -1.06 15.13
C ILE A 52 5.34 -2.36 14.80
N LEU A 53 6.53 -2.25 14.21
CA LEU A 53 7.32 -3.41 13.76
C LEU A 53 7.61 -4.46 14.85
N PRO A 54 7.94 -4.10 16.11
CA PRO A 54 8.15 -5.07 17.18
C PRO A 54 6.88 -5.90 17.47
N ASN A 55 5.70 -5.28 17.43
CA ASN A 55 4.44 -5.97 17.67
C ASN A 55 4.15 -6.96 16.53
N ILE A 56 4.44 -6.58 15.28
CA ILE A 56 4.32 -7.48 14.12
C ILE A 56 5.31 -8.66 14.25
N TYR A 57 6.53 -8.42 14.74
CA TYR A 57 7.51 -9.48 15.00
C TYR A 57 7.03 -10.46 16.07
N ALA A 58 6.49 -9.95 17.18
CA ALA A 58 5.94 -10.78 18.25
C ALA A 58 4.79 -11.66 17.74
N GLU A 59 3.88 -11.10 16.92
CA GLU A 59 2.78 -11.83 16.30
C GLU A 59 3.24 -12.90 15.29
N LYS A 60 4.36 -12.64 14.59
CA LYS A 60 4.99 -13.58 13.67
C LYS A 60 5.64 -14.75 14.40
N SER A 61 6.16 -14.51 15.60
CA SER A 61 6.91 -15.49 16.41
C SER A 61 6.00 -16.46 17.17
N LYS A 62 4.67 -16.26 17.14
CA LYS A 62 3.69 -17.19 17.73
C LYS A 62 3.63 -18.50 16.93
N ASP A 63 3.45 -19.61 17.63
CA ASP A 63 3.32 -20.95 17.06
C ASP A 63 2.21 -21.02 15.99
N ALA A 64 2.59 -21.22 14.73
CA ALA A 64 1.64 -21.29 13.62
C ALA A 64 0.65 -22.46 13.73
N SER A 65 1.02 -23.54 14.42
CA SER A 65 0.17 -24.73 14.63
C SER A 65 -1.06 -24.48 15.49
N LYS A 66 -1.07 -23.40 16.30
CA LYS A 66 -2.18 -23.03 17.17
C LYS A 66 -3.10 -21.97 16.58
N LEU A 67 -2.82 -21.51 15.36
CA LEU A 67 -3.44 -20.32 14.78
C LEU A 67 -4.30 -20.70 13.57
N SER A 68 -5.61 -20.46 13.67
CA SER A 68 -6.59 -20.71 12.60
C SER A 68 -6.50 -19.69 11.46
N THR A 69 -6.20 -18.43 11.79
CA THR A 69 -6.16 -17.32 10.83
C THR A 69 -4.77 -17.16 10.21
N PRO A 70 -4.62 -16.86 8.90
CA PRO A 70 -3.33 -16.59 8.28
C PRO A 70 -2.58 -15.40 8.90
N PHE A 71 -1.24 -15.46 8.97
CA PHE A 71 -0.40 -14.38 9.52
C PHE A 71 -0.67 -13.02 8.87
N ARG A 72 -0.85 -12.97 7.55
CA ARG A 72 -1.16 -11.74 6.80
C ARG A 72 -2.37 -10.99 7.35
N THR A 73 -3.41 -11.72 7.74
CA THR A 73 -4.66 -11.16 8.26
C THR A 73 -4.47 -10.72 9.71
N ARG A 74 -3.76 -11.51 10.52
CA ARG A 74 -3.45 -11.14 11.92
C ARG A 74 -2.55 -9.90 12.00
N ALA A 75 -1.54 -9.82 11.13
CA ALA A 75 -0.64 -8.68 11.06
C ALA A 75 -1.37 -7.41 10.61
N MET A 76 -2.23 -7.48 9.59
CA MET A 76 -3.04 -6.32 9.19
C MET A 76 -4.01 -5.89 10.30
N ARG A 77 -4.66 -6.86 10.97
CA ARG A 77 -5.54 -6.58 12.10
C ARG A 77 -4.80 -5.86 13.23
N LEU A 78 -3.62 -6.35 13.60
CA LEU A 78 -2.77 -5.72 14.62
C LEU A 78 -2.41 -4.27 14.27
N VAL A 79 -2.04 -4.02 13.01
CA VAL A 79 -1.75 -2.66 12.52
C VAL A 79 -2.96 -1.75 12.68
N LEU A 80 -4.16 -2.22 12.31
CA LEU A 80 -5.40 -1.45 12.42
C LEU A 80 -5.82 -1.23 13.88
N GLU A 81 -5.75 -2.26 14.73
CA GLU A 81 -6.07 -2.19 16.17
C GLU A 81 -5.17 -1.17 16.88
N GLN A 82 -3.86 -1.21 16.60
CA GLN A 82 -2.90 -0.31 17.23
C GLN A 82 -3.00 1.12 16.69
N THR A 83 -3.35 1.29 15.42
CA THR A 83 -3.67 2.61 14.87
C THR A 83 -4.93 3.17 15.53
N LEU A 84 -5.98 2.36 15.66
CA LEU A 84 -7.23 2.75 16.30
C LEU A 84 -7.02 3.17 17.76
N GLU A 85 -6.30 2.36 18.54
CA GLU A 85 -5.99 2.66 19.94
C GLU A 85 -5.26 4.01 20.07
N ARG A 86 -4.29 4.29 19.20
CA ARG A 86 -3.54 5.55 19.25
C ARG A 86 -4.35 6.75 18.78
N VAL A 87 -5.25 6.57 17.81
CA VAL A 87 -6.20 7.61 17.40
C VAL A 87 -7.15 7.96 18.55
N GLU A 88 -7.68 6.95 19.25
CA GLU A 88 -8.54 7.16 20.43
C GLU A 88 -7.77 7.87 21.56
N GLN A 89 -6.47 7.57 21.73
CA GLN A 89 -5.60 8.32 22.66
C GLN A 89 -5.40 9.78 22.25
N ILE A 90 -5.20 10.07 20.95
CA ILE A 90 -5.13 11.45 20.43
C ILE A 90 -6.43 12.21 20.72
N GLN A 91 -7.59 11.56 20.65
CA GLN A 91 -8.87 12.21 20.97
C GLN A 91 -9.07 12.47 22.46
N THR A 92 -8.52 11.62 23.32
CA THR A 92 -8.81 11.63 24.77
C THR A 92 -7.76 12.39 25.59
N LYS A 93 -6.50 12.40 25.15
CA LYS A 93 -5.37 13.00 25.89
C LYS A 93 -4.92 14.29 25.23
N GLU A 94 -5.09 15.42 25.91
CA GLU A 94 -4.72 16.74 25.37
C GLU A 94 -3.22 16.87 25.06
N ASP A 95 -2.33 16.29 25.88
CA ASP A 95 -0.89 16.34 25.63
C ASP A 95 -0.52 15.67 24.29
N VAL A 96 -1.14 14.52 24.01
CA VAL A 96 -0.92 13.75 22.76
C VAL A 96 -1.53 14.47 21.57
N LEU A 97 -2.68 15.13 21.77
CA LEU A 97 -3.29 15.97 20.74
C LEU A 97 -2.38 17.16 20.39
N ALA A 98 -1.84 17.85 21.39
CA ALA A 98 -0.95 18.99 21.19
C ALA A 98 0.33 18.59 20.43
N ASP A 99 0.91 17.43 20.75
CA ASP A 99 2.03 16.88 19.99
C ASP A 99 1.63 16.54 18.55
N ALA A 100 0.46 15.92 18.33
CA ALA A 100 -0.03 15.59 16.99
C ALA A 100 -0.35 16.84 16.15
N GLU A 101 -0.83 17.93 16.76
CA GLU A 101 -1.02 19.22 16.10
C GLU A 101 0.31 19.87 15.73
N LYS A 102 1.29 19.82 16.64
CA LYS A 102 2.64 20.35 16.41
C LYS A 102 3.37 19.64 15.27
N GLU A 103 3.20 18.32 15.18
CA GLU A 103 3.74 17.49 14.10
C GLU A 103 2.93 17.57 12.79
N GLY A 104 1.81 18.32 12.80
CA GLY A 104 0.98 18.56 11.62
C GLY A 104 0.12 17.37 11.20
N TRP A 105 -0.14 16.41 12.10
CA TRP A 105 -0.99 15.26 11.77
C TRP A 105 -2.48 15.61 11.83
N VAL A 106 -2.81 16.55 12.72
CA VAL A 106 -4.17 16.94 13.05
C VAL A 106 -4.32 18.45 12.87
N VAL A 107 -5.49 18.85 12.39
CA VAL A 107 -5.97 20.24 12.41
C VAL A 107 -7.31 20.29 13.13
N ARG A 108 -7.61 21.41 13.79
CA ARG A 108 -8.92 21.62 14.37
C ARG A 108 -9.91 22.12 13.32
N VAL A 109 -11.09 21.52 13.30
CA VAL A 109 -12.18 21.98 12.45
C VAL A 109 -12.73 23.29 13.01
N LYS A 110 -12.72 24.35 12.20
CA LYS A 110 -13.06 25.74 12.61
C LYS A 110 -14.40 25.90 13.33
N ASP A 111 -15.36 25.01 13.09
CA ASP A 111 -16.71 25.14 13.63
C ASP A 111 -16.93 24.33 14.92
N THR A 112 -16.17 23.24 15.13
CA THR A 112 -16.39 22.29 16.23
C THR A 112 -15.20 22.14 17.16
N GLU A 113 -14.05 22.72 16.82
CA GLU A 113 -12.74 22.48 17.48
C GLU A 113 -12.33 21.00 17.54
N ALA A 114 -13.06 20.12 16.85
CA ALA A 114 -12.79 18.70 16.86
C ALA A 114 -11.52 18.38 16.05
N PRO A 115 -10.72 17.40 16.49
CA PRO A 115 -9.53 16.98 15.75
C PRO A 115 -9.90 16.34 14.41
N ALA A 116 -9.25 16.75 13.34
CA ALA A 116 -9.35 16.15 12.01
C ALA A 116 -7.96 15.85 11.42
N PHE A 117 -7.78 14.65 10.91
CA PHE A 117 -6.54 14.19 10.31
C PHE A 117 -6.39 14.69 8.88
N VAL A 118 -5.24 15.28 8.57
CA VAL A 118 -4.96 15.84 7.25
C VAL A 118 -4.46 14.77 6.27
N TYR A 119 -4.67 15.00 4.98
CA TYR A 119 -3.95 14.26 3.95
C TYR A 119 -2.57 14.86 3.72
N GLN A 120 -1.65 14.02 3.29
CA GLN A 120 -0.24 14.33 3.12
C GLN A 120 0.18 14.06 1.69
N GLN A 121 0.99 14.95 1.12
CA GLN A 121 1.59 14.79 -0.19
C GLN A 121 3.06 15.15 -0.16
N TRP A 122 3.85 14.51 -1.02
CA TRP A 122 5.26 14.87 -1.18
C TRP A 122 5.38 16.16 -1.98
N SER A 123 6.01 17.20 -1.40
CA SER A 123 6.40 18.41 -2.14
C SER A 123 7.84 18.26 -2.61
N SER A 124 8.04 18.18 -3.92
CA SER A 124 9.38 18.20 -4.52
C SER A 124 10.10 19.54 -4.36
N GLU A 125 9.36 20.63 -4.18
CA GLU A 125 9.92 21.97 -3.99
C GLU A 125 10.53 22.14 -2.60
N GLN A 126 9.93 21.51 -1.59
CA GLN A 126 10.35 21.62 -0.19
C GLN A 126 11.07 20.37 0.33
N ASP A 127 11.27 19.37 -0.54
CA ASP A 127 11.88 18.06 -0.25
C ASP A 127 11.32 17.41 1.02
N LYS A 128 10.00 17.59 1.25
CA LYS A 128 9.31 17.11 2.45
C LYS A 128 7.85 16.81 2.18
N THR A 129 7.28 16.00 3.06
CA THR A 129 5.83 15.77 3.10
C THR A 129 5.13 17.01 3.65
N VAL A 130 4.15 17.52 2.92
CA VAL A 130 3.34 18.70 3.27
C VAL A 130 1.86 18.33 3.28
N HIS A 131 1.03 19.19 3.88
CA HIS A 131 -0.41 19.00 3.89
C HIS A 131 -0.98 19.12 2.48
N ASP A 132 -1.82 18.17 2.10
CA ASP A 132 -2.60 18.24 0.87
C ASP A 132 -3.84 19.10 1.12
N THR A 133 -3.74 20.39 0.78
CA THR A 133 -4.85 21.34 0.93
C THR A 133 -5.98 21.13 -0.07
N ALA A 134 -5.79 20.28 -1.09
CA ALA A 134 -6.85 19.97 -2.05
C ALA A 134 -7.85 18.95 -1.48
N ARG A 135 -7.42 18.11 -0.53
CA ARG A 135 -8.29 17.13 0.14
C ARG A 135 -8.75 17.65 1.49
N ARG A 136 -10.04 17.47 1.77
CA ARG A 136 -10.62 17.82 3.07
C ARG A 136 -10.05 16.90 4.16
N ALA A 137 -9.65 17.46 5.29
CA ALA A 137 -9.26 16.70 6.48
C ALA A 137 -10.43 15.82 6.96
N VAL A 138 -10.10 14.65 7.50
CA VAL A 138 -11.06 13.65 7.96
C VAL A 138 -11.23 13.77 9.47
N PRO A 139 -12.44 14.07 9.99
CA PRO A 139 -12.71 14.09 11.43
C PRO A 139 -12.23 12.80 12.10
N ALA A 140 -11.69 12.91 13.32
CA ALA A 140 -11.17 11.75 14.04
C ALA A 140 -12.26 10.67 14.28
N GLU A 141 -13.52 11.05 14.48
CA GLU A 141 -14.65 10.12 14.57
C GLU A 141 -14.84 9.31 13.28
N ASP A 142 -14.75 9.96 12.12
CA ASP A 142 -14.84 9.30 10.81
C ASP A 142 -13.64 8.38 10.60
N VAL A 143 -12.44 8.78 11.02
CA VAL A 143 -11.23 7.93 10.97
C VAL A 143 -11.43 6.66 11.81
N VAL A 144 -11.94 6.80 13.03
CA VAL A 144 -12.27 5.66 13.90
C VAL A 144 -13.29 4.74 13.21
N GLN A 145 -14.32 5.29 12.58
CA GLN A 145 -15.32 4.50 11.87
C GLN A 145 -14.74 3.75 10.66
N LEU A 146 -13.83 4.37 9.90
CA LEU A 146 -13.12 3.74 8.78
C LEU A 146 -12.24 2.58 9.27
N LEU A 147 -11.48 2.79 10.36
CA LEU A 147 -10.64 1.75 10.97
C LEU A 147 -11.49 0.57 11.49
N LYS A 148 -12.59 0.84 12.19
CA LYS A 148 -13.55 -0.18 12.66
C LYS A 148 -14.15 -0.97 11.50
N THR A 149 -14.53 -0.28 10.42
CA THR A 149 -15.02 -0.93 9.18
C THR A 149 -13.96 -1.89 8.62
N CYS A 150 -12.69 -1.48 8.55
CA CYS A 150 -11.62 -2.37 8.10
C CYS A 150 -11.46 -3.60 9.02
N LEU A 151 -11.56 -3.42 10.34
CA LEU A 151 -11.45 -4.51 11.32
C LEU A 151 -12.61 -5.52 11.21
N GLU A 152 -13.84 -5.03 11.07
CA GLU A 152 -15.03 -5.86 10.89
C GLU A 152 -14.94 -6.72 9.63
N GLU A 153 -14.53 -6.12 8.51
CA GLU A 153 -14.38 -6.82 7.23
C GLU A 153 -13.27 -7.89 7.28
N LEU A 154 -12.16 -7.62 7.99
CA LEU A 154 -11.11 -8.64 8.20
C LEU A 154 -11.59 -9.81 9.07
N ALA A 155 -12.47 -9.55 10.04
CA ALA A 155 -13.05 -10.59 10.89
C ALA A 155 -14.03 -11.47 10.09
N GLN A 156 -14.87 -10.87 9.24
CA GLN A 156 -15.81 -11.59 8.38
C GLN A 156 -15.13 -12.34 7.23
N HIS A 157 -14.02 -11.79 6.72
CA HIS A 157 -13.30 -12.35 5.59
C HIS A 157 -11.81 -12.58 5.91
N PRO A 158 -11.45 -13.67 6.61
CA PRO A 158 -10.06 -13.94 7.01
C PRO A 158 -9.06 -14.08 5.86
N GLN A 159 -9.53 -14.24 4.62
CA GLN A 159 -8.69 -14.36 3.43
C GLN A 159 -8.58 -13.05 2.63
N LEU A 160 -9.24 -11.96 3.05
CA LEU A 160 -9.35 -10.70 2.33
C LEU A 160 -7.99 -10.15 1.88
N ILE A 161 -6.98 -10.22 2.76
CA ILE A 161 -5.60 -9.88 2.42
C ILE A 161 -4.99 -11.04 1.65
N SER A 162 -4.73 -10.84 0.36
CA SER A 162 -4.09 -11.83 -0.51
C SER A 162 -2.57 -11.82 -0.35
N ARG A 163 -1.97 -10.66 -0.07
CA ARG A 163 -0.53 -10.51 0.12
C ARG A 163 -0.24 -9.50 1.23
N LEU A 164 0.66 -9.87 2.14
CA LEU A 164 1.32 -8.95 3.07
C LEU A 164 2.80 -9.33 3.10
N MET A 165 3.62 -8.54 2.42
CA MET A 165 5.03 -8.89 2.16
C MET A 165 5.94 -7.71 2.50
N PRO A 166 6.72 -7.79 3.60
CA PRO A 166 7.73 -6.80 3.91
C PRO A 166 8.91 -6.89 2.93
N SER A 167 9.51 -5.76 2.58
CA SER A 167 10.64 -5.66 1.64
C SER A 167 11.94 -6.23 2.19
N ARG A 168 12.03 -6.40 3.51
CA ARG A 168 13.09 -7.10 4.22
C ARG A 168 12.50 -7.86 5.41
N PRO A 169 13.14 -8.93 5.90
CA PRO A 169 12.64 -9.68 7.05
C PRO A 169 12.43 -8.78 8.27
N ILE A 170 11.26 -8.88 8.89
CA ILE A 170 10.98 -8.25 10.18
C ILE A 170 11.65 -9.09 11.26
N VAL A 171 12.53 -8.46 12.03
CA VAL A 171 13.25 -9.01 13.18
C VAL A 171 12.92 -8.20 14.43
N GLU A 172 13.28 -8.71 15.62
CA GLU A 172 12.95 -8.09 16.91
C GLU A 172 13.41 -6.63 17.03
N LYS A 173 14.65 -6.34 16.59
CA LYS A 173 15.22 -5.00 16.57
C LYS A 173 15.49 -4.58 15.14
N MET A 174 14.61 -3.74 14.61
CA MET A 174 14.76 -3.18 13.27
C MET A 174 15.66 -1.94 13.33
N THR A 175 16.60 -1.82 12.40
CA THR A 175 17.45 -0.65 12.24
C THR A 175 17.47 -0.19 10.77
N GLY A 176 17.91 1.04 10.53
CA GLY A 176 18.05 1.62 9.19
C GLY A 176 16.77 2.26 8.64
N GLY A 177 16.71 2.45 7.32
CA GLY A 177 15.57 3.14 6.67
C GLY A 177 14.24 2.38 6.79
N PRO A 178 13.11 2.99 6.41
CA PRO A 178 11.77 2.43 6.60
C PRO A 178 11.58 1.07 5.90
N VAL A 179 10.78 0.21 6.51
CA VAL A 179 10.36 -1.08 5.97
C VAL A 179 9.15 -0.86 5.09
N ARG A 180 9.23 -1.29 3.83
CA ARG A 180 8.09 -1.25 2.91
C ARG A 180 7.32 -2.56 3.04
N VAL A 181 6.03 -2.49 3.33
CA VAL A 181 5.14 -3.64 3.41
C VAL A 181 4.15 -3.54 2.26
N HIS A 182 4.25 -4.47 1.32
CA HIS A 182 3.32 -4.58 0.21
C HIS A 182 2.05 -5.28 0.69
N ILE A 183 0.93 -4.59 0.57
CA ILE A 183 -0.41 -5.09 0.93
C ILE A 183 -1.18 -5.27 -0.36
N GLN A 184 -1.84 -6.40 -0.52
CA GLN A 184 -2.75 -6.65 -1.62
C GLN A 184 -4.03 -7.29 -1.09
N VAL A 185 -5.17 -6.82 -1.57
CA VAL A 185 -6.47 -7.41 -1.27
C VAL A 185 -6.88 -8.38 -2.39
N GLN A 186 -7.81 -9.29 -2.11
CA GLN A 186 -8.36 -10.16 -3.14
C GLN A 186 -9.28 -9.38 -4.09
N LEU A 187 -9.24 -9.72 -5.38
CA LEU A 187 -10.02 -9.07 -6.43
C LEU A 187 -11.53 -9.10 -6.17
N GLN A 188 -12.06 -10.16 -5.54
CA GLN A 188 -13.48 -10.27 -5.21
C GLN A 188 -13.97 -9.19 -4.22
N HIS A 189 -13.04 -8.57 -3.49
CA HIS A 189 -13.33 -7.47 -2.57
C HIS A 189 -12.94 -6.10 -3.16
N LEU A 190 -12.66 -6.04 -4.47
CA LEU A 190 -12.50 -4.77 -5.19
C LEU A 190 -13.81 -3.98 -5.05
N LYS A 191 -13.72 -2.73 -4.57
CA LYS A 191 -14.87 -1.86 -4.20
C LYS A 191 -15.70 -2.34 -3.00
N GLY A 192 -15.26 -3.36 -2.25
CA GLY A 192 -15.85 -3.74 -0.97
C GLY A 192 -15.61 -2.68 0.12
N LYS A 193 -16.31 -2.81 1.26
CA LYS A 193 -16.22 -1.82 2.35
C LYS A 193 -14.80 -1.66 2.87
N PHE A 194 -14.05 -2.76 2.99
CA PHE A 194 -12.63 -2.70 3.36
C PHE A 194 -11.81 -1.85 2.38
N HIS A 195 -11.98 -2.08 1.08
CA HIS A 195 -11.25 -1.36 0.03
C HIS A 195 -11.56 0.13 0.07
N GLN A 196 -12.85 0.49 0.18
CA GLN A 196 -13.29 1.88 0.27
C GLN A 196 -12.75 2.56 1.54
N ALA A 197 -12.84 1.89 2.69
CA ALA A 197 -12.36 2.42 3.96
C ALA A 197 -10.84 2.62 3.95
N LEU A 198 -10.08 1.62 3.49
CA LEU A 198 -8.62 1.72 3.39
C LEU A 198 -8.18 2.76 2.36
N SER A 199 -8.91 2.90 1.25
CA SER A 199 -8.69 3.97 0.27
C SER A 199 -8.91 5.36 0.86
N GLY A 200 -9.95 5.53 1.69
CA GLY A 200 -10.20 6.77 2.42
C GLY A 200 -9.13 7.11 3.47
N LEU A 201 -8.36 6.12 3.93
CA LEU A 201 -7.22 6.36 4.82
C LEU A 201 -5.90 6.51 4.05
N THR A 202 -5.88 6.31 2.74
CA THR A 202 -4.64 6.36 1.95
C THR A 202 -4.10 7.79 1.88
N ASP A 203 -2.79 7.95 2.04
CA ASP A 203 -2.10 9.24 2.17
C ASP A 203 -2.57 10.10 3.37
N ASN A 204 -3.33 9.55 4.30
CA ASN A 204 -3.79 10.28 5.48
C ASN A 204 -2.75 10.25 6.62
N ALA A 205 -2.64 11.33 7.38
CA ALA A 205 -1.69 11.47 8.48
C ALA A 205 -1.99 10.54 9.68
N VAL A 206 -3.16 9.90 9.73
CA VAL A 206 -3.50 8.88 10.74
C VAL A 206 -2.42 7.83 10.93
N TRP A 207 -1.73 7.43 9.85
CA TRP A 207 -0.69 6.40 9.91
C TRP A 207 0.55 6.87 10.65
N ALA A 208 0.77 8.18 10.80
CA ALA A 208 1.87 8.71 11.59
C ALA A 208 1.76 8.33 13.08
N ALA A 209 0.53 8.02 13.56
CA ALA A 209 0.32 7.47 14.89
C ALA A 209 1.10 6.16 15.12
N ILE A 210 1.38 5.39 14.07
CA ILE A 210 2.22 4.18 14.10
C ILE A 210 3.60 4.35 13.46
N GLU A 211 4.05 5.60 13.35
CA GLU A 211 5.20 6.01 12.54
C GLU A 211 5.19 5.40 11.13
N GLY A 212 3.98 5.34 10.57
CA GLY A 212 3.70 4.74 9.29
C GLY A 212 3.28 5.76 8.24
N SER A 213 3.30 5.35 6.99
CA SER A 213 2.49 5.97 5.93
C SER A 213 1.92 4.89 5.03
N LEU A 214 0.70 5.08 4.55
CA LEU A 214 0.06 4.20 3.58
C LEU A 214 -0.07 4.93 2.25
N ARG A 215 0.43 4.33 1.18
CA ARG A 215 0.33 4.88 -0.18
C ARG A 215 -0.30 3.86 -1.13
N PRO A 216 -0.90 4.31 -2.24
CA PRO A 216 -1.30 3.40 -3.30
C PRO A 216 -0.10 2.60 -3.82
N GLY A 217 -0.35 1.38 -4.29
CA GLY A 217 0.66 0.57 -4.95
C GLY A 217 1.26 1.29 -6.16
N SER A 218 2.56 1.13 -6.39
CA SER A 218 3.20 1.66 -7.61
C SER A 218 3.12 0.64 -8.73
N VAL A 219 2.78 1.11 -9.94
CA VAL A 219 2.94 0.32 -11.17
C VAL A 219 4.42 0.21 -11.50
N GLN A 220 4.96 -1.01 -11.46
CA GLN A 220 6.27 -1.29 -12.03
C GLN A 220 6.19 -2.55 -12.88
N ARG A 221 6.54 -2.41 -14.16
CA ARG A 221 6.76 -3.56 -15.04
C ARG A 221 7.79 -4.51 -14.44
N SER A 222 7.59 -5.80 -14.68
CA SER A 222 8.57 -6.82 -14.29
C SER A 222 9.94 -6.54 -14.95
N PRO A 223 11.06 -6.96 -14.34
CA PRO A 223 12.38 -6.85 -14.95
C PRO A 223 12.42 -7.48 -16.36
N THR A 224 11.72 -8.60 -16.54
CA THR A 224 11.59 -9.30 -17.82
C THR A 224 10.85 -8.46 -18.84
N ALA A 225 9.71 -7.87 -18.51
CA ALA A 225 9.00 -6.98 -19.43
C ALA A 225 9.76 -5.70 -19.75
N LYS A 226 10.50 -5.14 -18.78
CA LYS A 226 11.42 -4.02 -19.04
C LYS A 226 12.50 -4.42 -20.04
N SER A 227 13.10 -5.61 -19.87
CA SER A 227 14.10 -6.14 -20.80
C SER A 227 13.51 -6.41 -22.19
N LEU A 228 12.34 -7.05 -22.27
CA LEU A 228 11.64 -7.34 -23.53
C LEU A 228 11.22 -6.06 -24.25
N ALA A 229 10.69 -5.07 -23.53
CA ALA A 229 10.34 -3.77 -24.11
C ALA A 229 11.56 -3.07 -24.69
N LYS A 230 12.70 -3.09 -23.98
CA LYS A 230 13.97 -2.53 -24.46
C LYS A 230 14.49 -3.25 -25.70
N GLN A 231 14.38 -4.58 -25.75
CA GLN A 231 14.76 -5.38 -26.91
C GLN A 231 13.84 -5.13 -28.12
N ALA A 232 12.54 -4.98 -27.89
CA ALA A 232 11.55 -4.69 -28.93
C ALA A 232 11.63 -3.25 -29.46
N SER A 233 12.17 -2.30 -28.68
CA SER A 233 12.42 -0.92 -29.12
C SER A 233 13.82 -0.70 -29.71
N GLY A 234 14.76 -1.63 -29.50
CA GLY A 234 16.15 -1.57 -29.98
C GLY A 234 16.39 -2.26 -31.33
N SER A 235 15.36 -2.81 -31.97
CA SER A 235 15.42 -3.30 -33.36
C SER A 235 14.96 -2.20 -34.32
N SER A 236 15.82 -1.21 -34.57
CA SER A 236 15.71 -0.25 -35.68
C SER A 236 16.88 -0.44 -36.62
#